data_AF-A0A367ZL81-F1
#
_entry.id   AF-A0A367ZL81-F1
#
_cell.length_a   1.000
_cell.length_b   1.000
_cell.length_c   1.000
_cell.angle_alpha   90.00
_cell.angle_beta   90.00
_cell.angle_gamma   90.00
#
_symmetry.space_group_name_H-M   'P 1'
#
loop_
_entity.id
_entity.type
_entity.pdbx_description
1 polymer ?
#
loop_
_entity_poly.entity_id
_entity_poly.type
_entity_poly.pdbx_seq_one_letter_code
_entity_poly.pdbx_strand_id
1 'polypeptide(L)'
;MWRARSKEATPRVLMAMVLSVLVLAGNVQAGPFSDEEPVAVGAAEEAAVPAADQAEFQVQAPPAPPVVPADLEVEAADVRDEEEAVALAPKESGKSKPIPAYEQAARKYFEEDLRAMGMPSILHTTQEGYYKAIDEAVIGFPGGGLSHSPFVYYGRMRLSNYDSWTYNLYYRQKRLFEAHKKYQKLVEANRTKRILGVFGSTIESAGREVAAERARLQKAWGYFKPVYEQAKARVANASKDLAHYEPLYQAAQEKLKALGENKNDPRYAIDVQHSLETIKELGPKIKVRQAMVRGLEGLKILFN
;
A
#
# COMPACT_ATOMS: atom_id res chain seq x y z
N MET A 1 -44.30 7.51 -42.12
CA MET A 1 -43.37 7.83 -43.22
C MET A 1 -42.27 8.74 -42.67
N TRP A 2 -41.01 8.37 -42.96
CA TRP A 2 -39.78 9.17 -42.96
C TRP A 2 -39.08 9.59 -41.64
N ARG A 3 -37.83 9.13 -41.57
CA ARG A 3 -36.73 9.43 -40.64
C ARG A 3 -35.95 10.67 -41.11
N ALA A 4 -35.25 11.36 -40.21
CA ALA A 4 -33.84 11.83 -40.37
C ALA A 4 -33.39 12.49 -39.04
N ARG A 5 -32.40 11.96 -38.29
CA ARG A 5 -30.92 12.08 -38.41
C ARG A 5 -30.43 13.55 -38.24
N SER A 6 -29.72 13.95 -37.19
CA SER A 6 -28.39 13.59 -36.61
C SER A 6 -27.28 14.58 -37.00
N LYS A 7 -26.24 14.64 -36.13
CA LYS A 7 -24.85 15.17 -36.26
C LYS A 7 -24.61 16.43 -35.40
N GLU A 8 -23.85 16.36 -34.30
CA GLU A 8 -22.40 16.11 -34.11
C GLU A 8 -21.51 17.36 -34.25
N ALA A 9 -20.49 17.38 -33.37
CA ALA A 9 -19.18 18.04 -33.47
C ALA A 9 -18.96 19.44 -32.83
N THR A 10 -18.37 19.44 -31.63
CA THR A 10 -17.20 20.29 -31.24
C THR A 10 -15.95 19.85 -32.04
N PRO A 11 -14.74 20.49 -31.99
CA PRO A 11 -14.21 21.57 -31.13
C PRO A 11 -13.32 22.64 -31.87
N ARG A 12 -12.79 23.64 -31.15
CA ARG A 12 -11.37 24.14 -31.23
C ARG A 12 -11.19 25.42 -30.37
N VAL A 13 -10.33 25.37 -29.35
CA VAL A 13 -8.95 25.89 -29.32
C VAL A 13 -8.85 27.42 -29.47
N LEU A 14 -8.47 28.10 -28.38
CA LEU A 14 -7.78 29.38 -28.45
C LEU A 14 -6.74 29.46 -27.31
N MET A 15 -5.49 29.40 -27.74
CA MET A 15 -4.30 29.86 -27.01
C MET A 15 -4.41 31.36 -26.73
N ALA A 16 -3.91 31.80 -25.58
CA ALA A 16 -3.24 33.09 -25.45
C ALA A 16 -2.22 33.00 -24.31
N MET A 17 -0.93 32.95 -24.69
CA MET A 17 0.19 33.47 -23.88
C MET A 17 0.03 34.98 -23.70
N VAL A 18 0.42 35.54 -22.57
CA VAL A 18 1.28 36.75 -22.49
C VAL A 18 2.08 36.75 -21.19
N LEU A 19 3.34 37.11 -21.36
CA LEU A 19 4.49 37.24 -20.49
C LEU A 19 4.46 38.46 -19.54
N SER A 20 5.43 38.44 -18.61
CA SER A 20 6.11 39.58 -17.95
C SER A 20 5.45 40.22 -16.73
N VAL A 21 6.17 40.28 -15.60
CA VAL A 21 6.92 41.47 -15.14
C VAL A 21 8.01 41.04 -14.14
N LEU A 22 9.18 41.66 -14.30
CA LEU A 22 10.44 41.51 -13.57
C LEU A 22 10.77 42.84 -12.89
N VAL A 23 10.99 42.88 -11.55
CA VAL A 23 11.45 44.05 -10.75
C VAL A 23 11.89 43.50 -9.37
N LEU A 24 12.98 43.87 -8.68
CA LEU A 24 14.26 44.53 -8.94
C LEU A 24 15.14 44.27 -7.69
N ALA A 25 16.46 44.34 -7.86
CA ALA A 25 17.47 44.16 -6.82
C ALA A 25 17.52 45.29 -5.76
N GLY A 26 18.06 44.96 -4.58
CA GLY A 26 18.48 45.92 -3.56
C GLY A 26 19.82 45.52 -2.94
N ASN A 27 20.86 46.30 -3.23
CA ASN A 27 22.20 46.30 -2.63
C ASN A 27 22.19 46.94 -1.23
N VAL A 28 22.98 46.41 -0.29
CA VAL A 28 23.60 47.13 0.85
C VAL A 28 24.92 46.40 1.17
N GLN A 29 26.08 46.86 0.69
CA GLN A 29 27.04 47.81 1.29
C GLN A 29 27.90 47.22 2.43
N ALA A 30 29.20 47.08 2.15
CA ALA A 30 30.25 46.67 3.06
C ALA A 30 30.84 47.85 3.83
N GLY A 31 31.25 47.60 5.08
CA GLY A 31 32.11 48.46 5.89
C GLY A 31 32.71 47.65 7.07
N PRO A 32 33.98 47.90 7.47
CA PRO A 32 34.79 46.98 8.28
C PRO A 32 34.77 47.32 9.79
N PHE A 33 35.17 46.38 10.67
CA PHE A 33 36.06 46.58 11.84
C PHE A 33 36.07 45.37 12.80
N SER A 34 37.31 44.96 13.15
CA SER A 34 37.88 44.43 14.40
C SER A 34 37.39 43.16 15.13
N ASP A 35 38.44 42.46 15.58
CA ASP A 35 38.53 41.30 16.48
C ASP A 35 37.79 41.46 17.82
N GLU A 36 37.13 40.39 18.28
CA GLU A 36 37.08 39.92 19.66
C GLU A 36 36.34 38.56 19.71
N GLU A 37 36.98 37.52 20.27
CA GLU A 37 36.29 36.29 20.69
C GLU A 37 35.30 36.60 21.83
N PRO A 38 34.22 35.80 21.99
CA PRO A 38 34.31 34.78 23.03
C PRO A 38 33.62 33.43 22.70
N VAL A 39 34.12 32.41 23.41
CA VAL A 39 33.64 31.03 23.54
C VAL A 39 32.24 30.96 24.17
N ALA A 40 31.32 30.14 23.61
CA ALA A 40 30.41 29.24 24.37
C ALA A 40 29.46 28.40 23.49
N VAL A 41 29.65 27.08 23.56
CA VAL A 41 28.68 25.98 23.75
C VAL A 41 27.28 26.05 23.11
N GLY A 42 27.01 25.07 22.26
CA GLY A 42 25.72 24.37 22.22
C GLY A 42 24.89 24.54 20.95
N ALA A 43 25.01 23.61 20.01
CA ALA A 43 23.91 23.27 19.11
C ALA A 43 24.12 21.86 18.56
N ALA A 44 23.06 21.06 18.68
CA ALA A 44 22.99 19.67 18.27
C ALA A 44 23.40 19.50 16.80
N GLU A 45 24.35 18.59 16.58
CA GLU A 45 24.63 18.02 15.27
C GLU A 45 23.45 17.10 14.91
N GLU A 46 22.35 17.71 14.47
CA GLU A 46 21.30 17.04 13.75
C GLU A 46 21.91 16.55 12.44
N ALA A 47 22.29 15.27 12.42
CA ALA A 47 22.80 14.60 11.25
C ALA A 47 21.77 14.71 10.12
N ALA A 48 21.99 15.67 9.22
CA ALA A 48 21.21 15.87 8.03
C ALA A 48 21.30 14.62 7.16
N VAL A 49 20.26 13.78 7.25
CA VAL A 49 19.95 12.79 6.22
C VAL A 49 19.78 13.58 4.92
N PRO A 50 20.53 13.27 3.83
CA PRO A 50 20.46 14.08 2.62
C PRO A 50 19.02 14.11 2.10
N ALA A 51 18.53 15.34 1.89
CA ALA A 51 17.16 15.72 1.53
C ALA A 51 16.63 15.13 0.21
N ALA A 52 17.37 14.27 -0.48
CA ALA A 52 16.95 13.64 -1.72
C ALA A 52 16.04 12.41 -1.52
N ASP A 53 16.02 11.82 -0.31
CA ASP A 53 15.29 10.56 -0.04
C ASP A 53 13.98 10.73 0.74
N GLN A 54 13.73 11.92 1.28
CA GLN A 54 12.44 12.31 1.84
C GLN A 54 11.52 12.93 0.79
N ALA A 55 11.48 12.38 -0.42
CA ALA A 55 10.24 12.50 -1.17
C ALA A 55 9.18 11.85 -0.29
N GLU A 56 8.42 12.67 0.44
CA GLU A 56 7.33 12.22 1.29
C GLU A 56 6.49 11.22 0.50
N PHE A 57 6.01 10.16 1.14
CA PHE A 57 5.00 9.29 0.55
C PHE A 57 3.69 10.11 0.48
N GLN A 58 3.63 11.10 -0.41
CA GLN A 58 2.42 11.88 -0.71
C GLN A 58 1.57 11.08 -1.68
N VAL A 59 1.15 9.90 -1.27
CA VAL A 59 -0.07 9.34 -1.82
C VAL A 59 -1.17 9.82 -0.92
N GLN A 60 -2.16 10.48 -1.50
CA GLN A 60 -3.39 10.81 -0.78
C GLN A 60 -3.87 9.54 -0.09
N ALA A 61 -3.89 9.56 1.24
CA ALA A 61 -4.63 8.57 1.99
C ALA A 61 -6.03 8.46 1.37
N PRO A 62 -6.61 7.25 1.27
CA PRO A 62 -7.98 7.15 0.81
C PRO A 62 -8.83 8.12 1.64
N PRO A 63 -9.70 8.94 1.00
CA PRO A 63 -10.46 9.94 1.73
C PRO A 63 -11.23 9.28 2.86
N ALA A 64 -11.33 10.00 3.97
CA ALA A 64 -12.23 9.66 5.08
C ALA A 64 -13.56 9.20 4.49
N PRO A 65 -14.08 7.99 4.82
CA PRO A 65 -15.44 7.67 4.45
C PRO A 65 -16.33 8.78 5.04
N PRO A 66 -17.30 9.30 4.27
CA PRO A 66 -18.22 10.29 4.81
C PRO A 66 -18.85 9.71 6.07
N VAL A 67 -18.94 10.52 7.13
CA VAL A 67 -19.75 10.21 8.31
C VAL A 67 -21.18 10.09 7.80
N VAL A 68 -21.63 8.87 7.56
CA VAL A 68 -23.00 8.61 7.13
C VAL A 68 -23.88 8.92 8.34
N PRO A 69 -24.85 9.85 8.26
CA PRO A 69 -25.83 9.99 9.33
C PRO A 69 -26.55 8.64 9.50
N ALA A 70 -26.83 8.28 10.75
CA ALA A 70 -27.25 6.95 11.21
C ALA A 70 -28.52 6.36 10.54
N ASP A 71 -29.18 7.08 9.64
CA ASP A 71 -30.47 6.69 9.06
C ASP A 71 -30.38 5.86 7.77
N LEU A 72 -29.19 5.36 7.40
CA LEU A 72 -28.99 4.37 6.33
C LEU A 72 -28.22 3.12 6.82
N GLU A 73 -28.51 2.69 8.05
CA GLU A 73 -28.18 1.35 8.55
C GLU A 73 -28.92 0.30 7.70
N VAL A 74 -28.28 -0.17 6.63
CA VAL A 74 -28.51 -1.56 6.20
C VAL A 74 -27.89 -2.41 7.30
N GLU A 75 -28.75 -3.01 8.13
CA GLU A 75 -28.41 -3.90 9.25
C GLU A 75 -27.02 -4.51 9.09
N ALA A 76 -26.08 -4.00 9.90
CA ALA A 76 -24.84 -4.70 10.17
C ALA A 76 -25.22 -5.98 10.93
N ALA A 77 -25.48 -7.05 10.17
CA ALA A 77 -25.52 -8.38 10.74
C ALA A 77 -24.16 -8.62 11.41
N ASP A 78 -24.18 -8.64 12.74
CA ASP A 78 -23.11 -9.06 13.62
C ASP A 78 -22.78 -10.52 13.32
N VAL A 79 -21.88 -10.73 12.35
CA VAL A 79 -21.32 -12.04 12.06
C VAL A 79 -19.95 -12.11 12.73
N ARG A 80 -19.96 -12.60 13.97
CA ARG A 80 -18.82 -13.35 14.49
C ARG A 80 -18.64 -14.58 13.60
N ASP A 81 -17.81 -14.45 12.58
CA ASP A 81 -17.44 -15.58 11.72
C ASP A 81 -16.52 -16.52 12.51
N GLU A 82 -17.07 -17.69 12.85
CA GLU A 82 -16.27 -18.88 13.10
C GLU A 82 -15.44 -19.20 11.84
N GLU A 83 -14.16 -19.44 12.07
CA GLU A 83 -13.12 -19.60 11.07
C GLU A 83 -13.32 -20.91 10.28
N GLU A 84 -14.15 -20.88 9.23
CA GLU A 84 -14.13 -21.92 8.19
C GLU A 84 -13.18 -21.48 7.07
N ALA A 85 -11.97 -22.05 7.08
CA ALA A 85 -10.96 -21.86 6.05
C ALA A 85 -11.49 -22.39 4.70
N VAL A 86 -12.05 -21.50 3.87
CA VAL A 86 -12.38 -21.81 2.48
C VAL A 86 -11.08 -21.91 1.71
N ALA A 87 -10.54 -23.13 1.60
CA ALA A 87 -9.40 -23.43 0.74
C ALA A 87 -9.76 -23.12 -0.72
N LEU A 88 -9.20 -22.06 -1.27
CA LEU A 88 -9.26 -21.69 -2.68
C LEU A 88 -8.05 -22.21 -3.49
N ALA A 89 -7.15 -22.98 -2.88
CA ALA A 89 -6.10 -23.71 -3.57
C ALA A 89 -6.52 -25.17 -3.87
N PRO A 90 -6.15 -25.75 -5.01
CA PRO A 90 -6.35 -27.17 -5.27
C PRO A 90 -5.42 -27.96 -4.35
N LYS A 91 -5.95 -28.45 -3.22
CA LYS A 91 -5.26 -29.46 -2.42
C LYS A 91 -5.41 -30.81 -3.11
N GLU A 92 -4.36 -31.28 -3.78
CA GLU A 92 -4.15 -32.71 -3.95
C GLU A 92 -3.93 -33.32 -2.56
N SER A 93 -4.94 -34.02 -2.05
CA SER A 93 -4.83 -35.27 -1.26
C SER A 93 -6.12 -35.51 -0.45
N GLY A 94 -6.66 -36.71 -0.59
CA GLY A 94 -7.59 -37.32 0.37
C GLY A 94 -9.06 -36.97 0.20
N LYS A 95 -9.79 -37.78 -0.61
CA LYS A 95 -11.27 -37.92 -0.66
C LYS A 95 -12.05 -36.64 -0.29
N SER A 96 -11.88 -35.56 -1.07
CA SER A 96 -12.72 -34.37 -0.91
C SER A 96 -14.14 -34.68 -1.38
N LYS A 97 -15.14 -34.27 -0.57
CA LYS A 97 -16.55 -34.27 -1.02
C LYS A 97 -16.64 -33.47 -2.33
N PRO A 98 -17.44 -33.91 -3.32
CA PRO A 98 -17.60 -33.15 -4.56
C PRO A 98 -18.08 -31.74 -4.22
N ILE A 99 -17.39 -30.73 -4.77
CA ILE A 99 -17.75 -29.32 -4.59
C ILE A 99 -19.13 -29.12 -5.23
N PRO A 100 -20.13 -28.60 -4.49
CA PRO A 100 -21.47 -28.37 -5.04
C PRO A 100 -21.47 -27.48 -6.28
N ALA A 101 -22.41 -27.71 -7.20
CA ALA A 101 -22.49 -26.99 -8.48
C ALA A 101 -22.59 -25.46 -8.29
N TYR A 102 -23.38 -24.98 -7.31
CA TYR A 102 -23.47 -23.55 -7.00
C TYR A 102 -22.13 -22.94 -6.58
N GLU A 103 -21.26 -23.70 -5.90
CA GLU A 103 -19.96 -23.20 -5.46
C GLU A 103 -18.97 -23.14 -6.63
N GLN A 104 -19.03 -24.09 -7.56
CA GLN A 104 -18.25 -24.01 -8.80
C GLN A 104 -18.65 -22.80 -9.64
N ALA A 105 -19.96 -22.55 -9.78
CA ALA A 105 -20.46 -21.36 -10.47
C ALA A 105 -20.02 -20.06 -9.75
N ALA A 106 -20.10 -20.02 -8.42
CA ALA A 106 -19.66 -18.87 -7.64
C ALA A 106 -18.17 -18.56 -7.83
N ARG A 107 -17.31 -19.59 -7.85
CA ARG A 107 -15.87 -19.44 -8.14
C ARG A 107 -15.64 -18.83 -9.52
N LYS A 108 -16.32 -19.34 -10.54
CA LYS A 108 -16.24 -18.79 -11.91
C LYS A 108 -16.57 -17.29 -11.97
N TYR A 109 -17.71 -16.88 -11.41
CA TYR A 109 -18.12 -15.47 -11.46
C TYR A 109 -17.25 -14.56 -10.60
N PHE A 110 -16.78 -15.07 -9.45
CA PHE A 110 -15.81 -14.37 -8.63
C PHE A 110 -14.49 -14.11 -9.39
N GLU A 111 -13.95 -15.13 -10.07
CA GLU A 111 -12.74 -15.01 -10.88
C GLU A 111 -12.93 -14.06 -12.09
N GLU A 112 -14.10 -14.09 -12.72
CA GLU A 112 -14.46 -13.14 -13.79
C GLU A 112 -14.47 -11.69 -13.27
N ASP A 113 -15.03 -11.44 -12.09
CA ASP A 113 -15.03 -10.12 -11.46
C ASP A 113 -13.61 -9.65 -11.12
N LEU A 114 -12.78 -10.52 -10.53
CA LEU A 114 -11.39 -10.21 -10.24
C LEU A 114 -10.59 -9.88 -11.52
N ARG A 115 -10.79 -10.68 -12.58
CA ARG A 115 -10.17 -10.45 -13.89
C ARG A 115 -10.61 -9.10 -14.48
N ALA A 116 -11.90 -8.76 -14.39
CA ALA A 116 -12.41 -7.48 -14.86
C ALA A 116 -11.82 -6.28 -14.09
N MET A 117 -11.54 -6.45 -12.79
CA MET A 117 -10.86 -5.44 -11.96
C MET A 117 -9.33 -5.41 -12.16
N GLY A 118 -8.75 -6.38 -12.86
CA GLY A 118 -7.30 -6.56 -12.97
C GLY A 118 -6.65 -6.76 -11.59
N MET A 119 -7.31 -7.53 -10.72
CA MET A 119 -6.86 -7.88 -9.38
C MET A 119 -6.62 -9.39 -9.29
N PRO A 120 -5.47 -9.87 -8.79
CA PRO A 120 -5.27 -11.30 -8.57
C PRO A 120 -6.06 -11.77 -7.34
N SER A 121 -6.39 -13.05 -7.29
CA SER A 121 -7.03 -13.65 -6.11
C SER A 121 -6.01 -13.78 -4.99
N ILE A 122 -6.31 -13.21 -3.82
CA ILE A 122 -5.50 -13.34 -2.60
C ILE A 122 -6.11 -14.31 -1.59
N LEU A 123 -7.21 -14.97 -1.96
CA LEU A 123 -7.87 -15.95 -1.08
C LEU A 123 -7.13 -17.30 -1.02
N HIS A 124 -6.00 -17.43 -1.71
CA HIS A 124 -5.09 -18.57 -1.57
C HIS A 124 -4.25 -18.50 -0.27
N THR A 125 -4.18 -17.32 0.37
CA THR A 125 -3.51 -17.13 1.66
C THR A 125 -4.48 -17.22 2.83
N THR A 126 -3.96 -17.27 4.06
CA THR A 126 -4.77 -17.08 5.27
C THR A 126 -4.93 -15.58 5.58
N GLN A 127 -5.88 -15.27 6.45
CA GLN A 127 -6.06 -13.90 6.93
C GLN A 127 -4.81 -13.39 7.66
N GLU A 128 -4.15 -14.23 8.44
CA GLU A 128 -2.88 -13.92 9.11
C GLU A 128 -1.76 -13.67 8.10
N GLY A 129 -1.69 -14.48 7.03
CA GLY A 129 -0.72 -14.31 5.96
C GLY A 129 -0.90 -12.96 5.26
N TYR A 130 -2.16 -12.58 5.01
CA TYR A 130 -2.49 -11.25 4.49
C TYR A 130 -2.02 -10.13 5.43
N TYR A 131 -2.39 -10.20 6.71
CA TYR A 131 -2.02 -9.15 7.67
C TYR A 131 -0.51 -9.05 7.86
N LYS A 132 0.19 -10.17 7.94
CA LYS A 132 1.65 -10.18 8.05
C LYS A 132 2.30 -9.44 6.88
N ALA A 133 1.86 -9.68 5.66
CA ALA A 133 2.39 -8.99 4.49
C ALA A 133 2.10 -7.47 4.51
N ILE A 134 0.92 -7.06 5.01
CA ILE A 134 0.59 -5.64 5.18
C ILE A 134 1.43 -5.00 6.29
N ASP A 135 1.61 -5.67 7.43
CA ASP A 135 2.40 -5.19 8.56
C ASP A 135 3.88 -5.03 8.16
N GLU A 136 4.42 -5.98 7.39
CA GLU A 136 5.76 -5.88 6.79
C GLU A 136 5.88 -4.67 5.84
N ALA A 137 4.85 -4.42 5.02
CA ALA A 137 4.82 -3.24 4.17
C ALA A 137 4.70 -1.93 4.96
N VAL A 138 3.97 -1.91 6.07
CA VAL A 138 3.91 -0.76 6.98
C VAL A 138 5.29 -0.43 7.55
N ILE A 139 6.05 -1.47 7.95
CA ILE A 139 7.42 -1.31 8.47
C ILE A 139 8.38 -0.87 7.36
N GLY A 140 8.27 -1.45 6.16
CA GLY A 140 9.17 -1.15 5.04
C GLY A 140 8.93 0.23 4.43
N PHE A 141 7.71 0.75 4.53
CA PHE A 141 7.32 2.06 4.00
C PHE A 141 6.72 2.93 5.10
N PRO A 142 7.53 3.36 6.09
CA PRO A 142 7.06 4.27 7.10
C PRO A 142 6.66 5.60 6.43
N GLY A 143 5.58 6.21 6.90
CA GLY A 143 5.23 7.56 6.47
C GLY A 143 6.25 8.59 6.99
N GLY A 144 6.30 9.75 6.35
CA GLY A 144 7.15 10.86 6.81
C GLY A 144 6.48 11.64 7.95
N GLY A 145 7.25 12.01 8.99
CA GLY A 145 6.79 12.89 10.07
C GLY A 145 5.49 12.43 10.76
N LEU A 146 4.44 13.24 10.65
CA LEU A 146 3.09 12.97 11.20
C LEU A 146 2.25 12.01 10.33
N SER A 147 2.75 11.58 9.16
CA SER A 147 2.00 10.74 8.23
C SER A 147 2.19 9.26 8.56
N HIS A 148 1.10 8.50 8.54
CA HIS A 148 1.18 7.04 8.65
C HIS A 148 1.70 6.41 7.35
N SER A 149 2.18 5.17 7.45
CA SER A 149 2.44 4.36 6.27
C SER A 149 1.18 4.30 5.38
N PRO A 150 1.31 4.37 4.05
CA PRO A 150 0.18 4.19 3.15
C PRO A 150 -0.50 2.83 3.28
N PHE A 151 0.21 1.82 3.79
CA PHE A 151 -0.31 0.47 3.96
C PHE A 151 -1.18 0.32 5.21
N VAL A 152 -1.18 1.31 6.12
CA VAL A 152 -1.85 1.23 7.42
C VAL A 152 -3.36 0.97 7.29
N TYR A 153 -3.98 1.51 6.23
CA TYR A 153 -5.43 1.41 5.99
C TYR A 153 -5.89 0.01 5.54
N TYR A 154 -4.96 -0.86 5.17
CA TYR A 154 -5.24 -2.20 4.66
C TYR A 154 -5.00 -3.30 5.71
N GLY A 155 -4.46 -2.94 6.88
CA GLY A 155 -4.04 -3.87 7.92
C GLY A 155 -5.06 -4.07 9.04
N ARG A 156 -4.57 -4.57 10.18
CA ARG A 156 -5.38 -4.80 11.40
C ARG A 156 -5.72 -3.54 12.18
N MET A 157 -5.08 -2.40 11.90
CA MET A 157 -5.23 -1.22 12.74
C MET A 157 -6.67 -0.69 12.70
N ARG A 158 -7.37 -0.83 13.83
CA ARG A 158 -8.49 0.03 14.21
C ARG A 158 -7.91 1.39 14.58
N LEU A 159 -7.72 2.27 13.60
CA LEU A 159 -7.68 3.69 13.92
C LEU A 159 -9.07 4.01 14.49
N SER A 160 -9.14 4.58 15.70
CA SER A 160 -10.27 4.51 16.64
C SER A 160 -11.63 5.01 16.13
N ASN A 161 -11.72 5.58 14.93
CA ASN A 161 -12.96 6.03 14.27
C ASN A 161 -13.07 5.58 12.80
N TYR A 162 -12.22 4.66 12.34
CA TYR A 162 -12.18 4.18 10.96
C TYR A 162 -12.45 2.69 10.91
N ASP A 163 -13.47 2.33 10.13
CA ASP A 163 -13.79 0.96 9.79
C ASP A 163 -12.69 0.43 8.85
N SER A 164 -11.56 -0.05 9.41
CA SER A 164 -10.40 -0.59 8.67
C SER A 164 -10.77 -1.77 7.76
N TRP A 165 -11.92 -2.39 8.02
CA TRP A 165 -12.59 -3.37 7.17
C TRP A 165 -13.02 -2.80 5.81
N THR A 166 -13.11 -1.48 5.66
CA THR A 166 -13.46 -0.80 4.41
C THR A 166 -12.48 -1.15 3.29
N TYR A 167 -11.18 -1.11 3.59
CA TYR A 167 -10.11 -1.25 2.59
C TYR A 167 -9.37 -2.58 2.65
N ASN A 168 -9.60 -3.40 3.67
CA ASN A 168 -9.01 -4.75 3.78
C ASN A 168 -9.38 -5.61 2.56
N LEU A 169 -8.39 -5.88 1.70
CA LEU A 169 -8.61 -6.56 0.43
C LEU A 169 -8.98 -8.04 0.61
N TYR A 170 -8.41 -8.71 1.62
CA TYR A 170 -8.70 -10.11 1.89
C TYR A 170 -10.17 -10.29 2.28
N TYR A 171 -10.61 -9.48 3.24
CA TYR A 171 -12.00 -9.46 3.69
C TYR A 171 -12.95 -9.13 2.53
N ARG A 172 -12.61 -8.14 1.69
CA ARG A 172 -13.44 -7.76 0.55
C ARG A 172 -13.54 -8.84 -0.53
N GLN A 173 -12.45 -9.55 -0.84
CA GLN A 173 -12.52 -10.70 -1.73
C GLN A 173 -13.36 -11.83 -1.14
N LYS A 174 -13.19 -12.14 0.16
CA LYS A 174 -13.95 -13.17 0.86
C LYS A 174 -15.46 -12.87 0.81
N ARG A 175 -15.86 -11.64 1.13
CA ARG A 175 -17.24 -11.15 1.08
C ARG A 175 -17.85 -11.23 -0.32
N LEU A 176 -17.10 -10.84 -1.36
CA LEU A 176 -17.57 -10.97 -2.74
C LEU A 176 -17.78 -12.45 -3.12
N PHE A 177 -16.86 -13.33 -2.73
CA PHE A 177 -16.98 -14.76 -2.98
C PHE A 177 -18.20 -15.37 -2.26
N GLU A 178 -18.43 -15.01 -1.00
CA GLU A 178 -19.60 -15.43 -0.23
C GLU A 178 -20.92 -14.91 -0.81
N ALA A 179 -20.94 -13.66 -1.28
CA ALA A 179 -22.09 -13.09 -1.97
C ALA A 179 -22.42 -13.88 -3.25
N HIS A 180 -21.40 -14.26 -4.04
CA HIS A 180 -21.58 -15.14 -5.20
C HIS A 180 -22.10 -16.52 -4.79
N LYS A 181 -21.55 -17.14 -3.75
CA LYS A 181 -22.05 -18.44 -3.22
C LYS A 181 -23.53 -18.35 -2.83
N LYS A 182 -23.91 -17.32 -2.09
CA LYS A 182 -25.30 -17.08 -1.65
C LYS A 182 -26.23 -16.88 -2.85
N TYR A 183 -25.82 -16.06 -3.82
CA TYR A 183 -26.59 -15.84 -5.04
C TYR A 183 -26.83 -17.15 -5.81
N GLN A 184 -25.76 -17.92 -6.09
CA GLN A 184 -25.89 -19.17 -6.83
C GLN A 184 -26.73 -20.22 -6.10
N LYS A 185 -26.61 -20.31 -4.77
CA LYS A 185 -27.46 -21.19 -3.94
C LYS A 185 -28.94 -20.82 -4.03
N LEU A 186 -29.27 -19.53 -4.09
CA LEU A 186 -30.65 -19.07 -4.24
C LEU A 186 -31.19 -19.29 -5.67
N VAL A 187 -30.32 -19.18 -6.68
CA VAL A 187 -30.66 -19.49 -8.08
C VAL A 187 -30.97 -20.98 -8.22
N GLU A 188 -30.11 -21.87 -7.69
CA GLU A 188 -30.34 -23.32 -7.71
C GLU A 188 -31.63 -23.71 -6.97
N ALA A 189 -31.90 -23.06 -5.82
CA ALA A 189 -33.14 -23.25 -5.08
C ALA A 189 -34.37 -22.55 -5.69
N ASN A 190 -34.23 -21.88 -6.84
CA ASN A 190 -35.26 -21.09 -7.53
C ASN A 190 -36.03 -20.14 -6.59
N ARG A 191 -35.35 -19.53 -5.62
CA ARG A 191 -35.95 -18.68 -4.58
C ARG A 191 -36.21 -17.27 -5.09
N THR A 192 -37.27 -17.16 -5.89
CA THR A 192 -37.74 -15.90 -6.49
C THR A 192 -38.68 -15.09 -5.60
N LYS A 193 -39.30 -15.72 -4.59
CA LYS A 193 -40.28 -15.08 -3.68
C LYS A 193 -39.75 -15.02 -2.24
N ARG A 194 -40.08 -13.95 -1.52
CA ARG A 194 -39.88 -13.85 -0.06
C ARG A 194 -40.87 -14.79 0.63
N ILE A 195 -40.38 -15.66 1.51
CA ILE A 195 -41.26 -16.41 2.42
C ILE A 195 -41.76 -15.39 3.46
N LEU A 196 -43.08 -15.21 3.58
CA LEU A 196 -43.72 -14.25 4.50
C LEU A 196 -43.37 -12.76 4.29
N GLY A 197 -43.11 -12.30 3.06
CA GLY A 197 -43.06 -10.87 2.68
C GLY A 197 -41.90 -10.03 3.25
N VAL A 198 -41.29 -10.42 4.36
CA VAL A 198 -40.33 -9.62 5.12
C VAL A 198 -39.06 -10.40 5.47
N PHE A 199 -39.11 -11.74 5.57
CA PHE A 199 -37.96 -12.54 6.02
C PHE A 199 -37.47 -13.53 4.95
N GLY A 200 -36.34 -13.19 4.32
CA GLY A 200 -35.62 -14.08 3.42
C GLY A 200 -34.89 -13.33 2.30
N SER A 201 -33.65 -13.74 2.03
CA SER A 201 -32.92 -13.25 0.85
C SER A 201 -33.49 -13.86 -0.42
N THR A 202 -33.85 -12.99 -1.37
CA THR A 202 -34.23 -13.36 -2.75
C THR A 202 -33.00 -13.35 -3.65
N ILE A 203 -33.10 -14.00 -4.82
CA ILE A 203 -32.09 -13.90 -5.89
C ILE A 203 -31.74 -12.43 -6.19
N GLU A 204 -32.74 -11.56 -6.27
CA GLU A 204 -32.54 -10.12 -6.50
C GLU A 204 -31.74 -9.43 -5.38
N SER A 205 -32.08 -9.71 -4.12
CA SER A 205 -31.34 -9.14 -2.98
C SER A 205 -29.89 -9.64 -2.90
N ALA A 206 -29.65 -10.92 -3.20
CA ALA A 206 -28.30 -11.46 -3.26
C ALA A 206 -27.53 -10.91 -4.48
N GLY A 207 -28.21 -10.65 -5.60
CA GLY A 207 -27.61 -9.99 -6.76
C GLY A 207 -27.17 -8.56 -6.44
N ARG A 208 -27.98 -7.80 -5.68
CA ARG A 208 -27.58 -6.49 -5.15
C ARG A 208 -26.39 -6.58 -4.21
N GLU A 209 -26.33 -7.60 -3.36
CA GLU A 209 -25.20 -7.84 -2.46
C GLU A 209 -23.90 -8.12 -3.23
N VAL A 210 -23.94 -8.95 -4.28
CA VAL A 210 -22.81 -9.17 -5.19
C VAL A 210 -22.35 -7.85 -5.82
N ALA A 211 -23.28 -7.05 -6.36
CA ALA A 211 -22.93 -5.77 -6.97
C ALA A 211 -22.30 -4.79 -5.96
N ALA A 212 -22.81 -4.76 -4.72
CA ALA A 212 -22.30 -3.91 -3.65
C ALA A 212 -20.88 -4.33 -3.21
N GLU A 213 -20.64 -5.62 -2.96
CA GLU A 213 -19.30 -6.10 -2.57
C GLU A 213 -18.30 -5.96 -3.73
N ARG A 214 -18.74 -6.14 -4.98
CA ARG A 214 -17.91 -5.86 -6.17
C ARG A 214 -17.47 -4.40 -6.20
N ALA A 215 -18.40 -3.47 -6.02
CA ALA A 215 -18.09 -2.03 -6.02
C ALA A 215 -17.15 -1.65 -4.86
N ARG A 216 -17.35 -2.23 -3.67
CA ARG A 216 -16.48 -2.01 -2.49
C ARG A 216 -15.07 -2.55 -2.73
N LEU A 217 -14.94 -3.75 -3.28
CA LEU A 217 -13.65 -4.34 -3.63
C LEU A 217 -12.94 -3.52 -4.72
N GLN A 218 -13.66 -3.14 -5.78
CA GLN A 218 -13.11 -2.32 -6.86
C GLN A 218 -12.59 -0.98 -6.33
N LYS A 219 -13.33 -0.34 -5.43
CA LYS A 219 -12.91 0.90 -4.76
C LYS A 219 -11.65 0.68 -3.92
N ALA A 220 -11.62 -0.35 -3.08
CA ALA A 220 -10.46 -0.65 -2.24
C ALA A 220 -9.20 -0.96 -3.07
N TRP A 221 -9.36 -1.76 -4.13
CA TRP A 221 -8.29 -2.06 -5.08
C TRP A 221 -7.81 -0.82 -5.83
N GLY A 222 -8.73 0.06 -6.24
CA GLY A 222 -8.42 1.33 -6.89
C GLY A 222 -7.48 2.23 -6.06
N TYR A 223 -7.62 2.21 -4.72
CA TYR A 223 -6.68 2.90 -3.83
C TYR A 223 -5.39 2.13 -3.59
N PHE A 224 -5.47 0.81 -3.42
CA PHE A 224 -4.30 -0.01 -3.09
C PHE A 224 -3.31 -0.13 -4.26
N LYS A 225 -3.83 -0.34 -5.47
CA LYS A 225 -3.01 -0.60 -6.66
C LYS A 225 -1.94 0.47 -6.91
N PRO A 226 -2.23 1.79 -6.93
CA PRO A 226 -1.20 2.81 -7.13
C PRO A 226 -0.16 2.82 -6.00
N VAL A 227 -0.57 2.62 -4.74
CA VAL A 227 0.34 2.51 -3.59
C VAL A 227 1.31 1.34 -3.80
N TYR A 228 0.79 0.18 -4.20
CA TYR A 228 1.59 -1.01 -4.45
C TYR A 228 2.56 -0.83 -5.63
N GLU A 229 2.13 -0.23 -6.75
CA GLU A 229 3.03 0.06 -7.87
C GLU A 229 4.14 1.05 -7.50
N GLN A 230 3.83 2.08 -6.72
CA GLN A 230 4.84 3.02 -6.24
C GLN A 230 5.84 2.34 -5.29
N ALA A 231 5.37 1.45 -4.43
CA ALA A 231 6.22 0.66 -3.55
C ALA A 231 7.18 -0.25 -4.35
N LYS A 232 6.71 -0.87 -5.44
CA LYS A 232 7.59 -1.64 -6.36
C LYS A 232 8.69 -0.78 -6.96
N ALA A 233 8.36 0.41 -7.46
CA ALA A 233 9.35 1.33 -8.03
C ALA A 233 10.40 1.74 -7.00
N ARG A 234 9.97 2.04 -5.77
CA ARG A 234 10.87 2.36 -4.65
C ARG A 234 11.78 1.20 -4.28
N VAL A 235 11.25 -0.03 -4.25
CA VAL A 235 12.07 -1.22 -3.98
C VAL A 235 13.08 -1.47 -5.09
N ALA A 236 12.73 -1.22 -6.35
CA ALA A 236 13.70 -1.32 -7.44
C ALA A 236 14.86 -0.33 -7.26
N ASN A 237 14.60 0.89 -6.80
CA ASN A 237 15.65 1.86 -6.47
C ASN A 237 16.44 1.43 -5.22
N ALA A 238 15.76 1.00 -4.16
CA ALA A 238 16.39 0.50 -2.93
C ALA A 238 17.33 -0.68 -3.21
N SER A 239 16.95 -1.60 -4.10
CA SER A 239 17.80 -2.71 -4.51
C SER A 239 19.04 -2.26 -5.28
N LYS A 240 18.93 -1.24 -6.14
CA LYS A 240 20.09 -0.64 -6.84
C LYS A 240 21.04 0.02 -5.85
N ASP A 241 20.50 0.77 -4.89
CA ASP A 241 21.26 1.41 -3.83
C ASP A 241 22.00 0.39 -2.97
N LEU A 242 21.34 -0.72 -2.58
CA LEU A 242 21.99 -1.79 -1.82
C LEU A 242 23.14 -2.43 -2.60
N ALA A 243 22.96 -2.68 -3.90
CA ALA A 243 24.03 -3.20 -4.75
C ALA A 243 25.25 -2.26 -4.82
N HIS A 244 25.08 -0.96 -4.58
CA HIS A 244 26.16 0.01 -4.50
C HIS A 244 26.74 0.16 -3.08
N TYR A 245 25.88 0.27 -2.05
CA TYR A 245 26.31 0.57 -0.68
C TYR A 245 26.86 -0.64 0.07
N GLU A 246 26.29 -1.84 -0.11
CA GLU A 246 26.71 -3.02 0.64
C GLU A 246 28.18 -3.37 0.42
N PRO A 247 28.73 -3.39 -0.82
CA PRO A 247 30.15 -3.65 -1.04
C PRO A 247 31.06 -2.62 -0.36
N LEU A 248 30.71 -1.34 -0.41
CA LEU A 248 31.50 -0.26 0.22
C LEU A 248 31.49 -0.39 1.74
N TYR A 249 30.33 -0.68 2.32
CA TYR A 249 30.18 -0.91 3.75
C TYR A 249 30.98 -2.13 4.21
N GLN A 250 30.90 -3.25 3.48
CA GLN A 250 31.67 -4.46 3.80
C GLN A 250 33.18 -4.21 3.68
N ALA A 251 33.64 -3.55 2.63
CA ALA A 251 35.05 -3.21 2.47
C ALA A 251 35.56 -2.32 3.62
N ALA A 252 34.77 -1.36 4.10
CA ALA A 252 35.11 -0.55 5.26
C ALA A 252 35.18 -1.38 6.56
N GLN A 253 34.24 -2.31 6.76
CA GLN A 253 34.26 -3.23 7.90
C GLN A 253 35.47 -4.17 7.86
N GLU A 254 35.80 -4.71 6.70
CA GLU A 254 36.97 -5.57 6.49
C GLU A 254 38.27 -4.81 6.71
N LYS A 255 38.39 -3.57 6.22
CA LYS A 255 39.57 -2.72 6.44
C LYS A 255 39.79 -2.47 7.93
N LEU A 256 38.74 -2.13 8.67
CA LEU A 256 38.85 -2.02 10.13
C LEU A 256 39.21 -3.35 10.77
N LYS A 257 38.59 -4.46 10.36
CA LYS A 257 38.89 -5.78 10.93
C LYS A 257 40.36 -6.18 10.70
N ALA A 258 40.89 -5.94 9.50
CA ALA A 258 42.28 -6.24 9.12
C ALA A 258 43.31 -5.43 9.92
N LEU A 259 42.96 -4.19 10.31
CA LEU A 259 43.83 -3.38 11.17
C LEU A 259 43.98 -3.94 12.59
N GLY A 260 43.05 -4.78 13.06
CA GLY A 260 43.20 -5.50 14.34
C GLY A 260 43.59 -4.60 15.51
N GLU A 261 44.70 -4.90 16.17
CA GLU A 261 45.29 -4.11 17.27
C GLU A 261 45.98 -2.82 16.79
N ASN A 262 46.36 -2.75 15.51
CA ASN A 262 47.03 -1.59 14.90
C ASN A 262 46.08 -0.41 14.64
N LYS A 263 44.80 -0.50 15.01
CA LYS A 263 43.82 0.59 14.87
C LYS A 263 44.21 1.87 15.60
N ASN A 264 45.03 1.74 16.64
CA ASN A 264 45.51 2.87 17.45
C ASN A 264 46.86 3.40 16.98
N ASP A 265 47.49 2.80 15.96
CA ASP A 265 48.73 3.30 15.38
C ASP A 265 48.42 4.57 14.54
N PRO A 266 49.03 5.72 14.85
CA PRO A 266 48.83 6.97 14.11
C PRO A 266 49.04 6.85 12.60
N ARG A 267 49.83 5.88 12.14
CA ARG A 267 50.08 5.62 10.71
C ARG A 267 48.81 5.22 9.94
N TYR A 268 47.84 4.61 10.63
CA TYR A 268 46.57 4.19 10.03
C TYR A 268 45.40 5.10 10.42
N ALA A 269 45.64 6.25 11.08
CA ALA A 269 44.58 7.11 11.59
C ALA A 269 43.59 7.57 10.50
N ILE A 270 44.10 7.95 9.31
CA ILE A 270 43.27 8.36 8.17
C ILE A 270 42.39 7.20 7.67
N ASP A 271 42.97 6.01 7.57
CA ASP A 271 42.28 4.81 7.10
C ASP A 271 41.17 4.39 8.07
N VAL A 272 41.45 4.45 9.38
CA VAL A 272 40.47 4.18 10.44
C VAL A 272 39.33 5.19 10.39
N GLN A 273 39.66 6.48 10.32
CA GLN A 273 38.66 7.54 10.26
C GLN A 273 37.74 7.39 9.05
N HIS A 274 38.30 7.24 7.85
CA HIS A 274 37.51 7.09 6.62
C HIS A 274 36.60 5.86 6.66
N SER A 275 37.09 4.72 7.17
CA SER A 275 36.26 3.51 7.29
C SER A 275 35.14 3.67 8.33
N LEU A 276 35.40 4.35 9.45
CA LEU A 276 34.37 4.64 10.45
C LEU A 276 33.30 5.60 9.91
N GLU A 277 33.70 6.64 9.18
CA GLU A 277 32.79 7.58 8.51
C GLU A 277 31.92 6.86 7.48
N THR A 278 32.52 6.02 6.64
CA THR A 278 31.78 5.19 5.67
C THR A 278 30.74 4.31 6.35
N ILE A 279 31.11 3.64 7.45
CA ILE A 279 30.19 2.78 8.22
C ILE A 279 29.05 3.60 8.84
N LYS A 280 29.39 4.75 9.46
CA LYS A 280 28.42 5.66 10.08
C LYS A 280 27.41 6.20 9.06
N GLU A 281 27.87 6.52 7.86
CA GLU A 281 27.03 7.05 6.79
C GLU A 281 26.17 5.97 6.12
N LEU A 282 26.77 4.85 5.71
CA LEU A 282 26.09 3.84 4.91
C LEU A 282 25.25 2.87 5.74
N GLY A 283 25.63 2.57 6.98
CA GLY A 283 24.93 1.61 7.84
C GLY A 283 23.42 1.90 7.98
N PRO A 284 23.03 3.13 8.37
CA PRO A 284 21.61 3.52 8.44
C PRO A 284 20.90 3.43 7.09
N LYS A 285 21.54 3.88 5.99
CA LYS A 285 20.98 3.84 4.63
C LYS A 285 20.68 2.41 4.20
N ILE A 286 21.64 1.49 4.38
CA ILE A 286 21.50 0.06 4.09
C ILE A 286 20.33 -0.53 4.88
N LYS A 287 20.24 -0.25 6.18
CA LYS A 287 19.15 -0.76 7.04
C LYS A 287 17.77 -0.33 6.54
N VAL A 288 17.60 0.94 6.16
CA VAL A 288 16.34 1.45 5.61
C VAL A 288 15.99 0.79 4.28
N ARG A 289 16.96 0.67 3.36
CA ARG A 289 16.73 0.03 2.05
C ARG A 289 16.40 -1.46 2.19
N GLN A 290 17.08 -2.19 3.07
CA GLN A 290 16.77 -3.58 3.36
C GLN A 290 15.36 -3.75 3.93
N ALA A 291 14.92 -2.82 4.81
CA ALA A 291 13.57 -2.82 5.34
C ALA A 291 12.52 -2.59 4.23
N MET A 292 12.76 -1.67 3.28
CA MET A 292 11.89 -1.46 2.12
C MET A 292 11.77 -2.72 1.25
N VAL A 293 12.90 -3.35 0.91
CA VAL A 293 12.93 -4.56 0.09
C VAL A 293 12.13 -5.68 0.77
N ARG A 294 12.42 -5.96 2.04
CA ARG A 294 11.72 -6.97 2.85
C ARG A 294 10.23 -6.66 2.99
N GLY A 295 9.89 -5.40 3.24
CA GLY A 295 8.50 -4.99 3.45
C GLY A 295 7.58 -5.24 2.25
N LEU A 296 8.14 -5.34 1.04
CA LEU A 296 7.35 -5.64 -0.16
C LEU A 296 7.29 -7.13 -0.51
N GLU A 297 8.13 -7.98 0.09
CA GLU A 297 8.20 -9.42 -0.24
C GLU A 297 6.88 -10.12 0.03
N GLY A 298 6.29 -9.91 1.21
CA GLY A 298 4.99 -10.48 1.55
C GLY A 298 3.91 -10.08 0.53
N LEU A 299 3.88 -8.81 0.11
CA LEU A 299 2.92 -8.35 -0.89
C LEU A 299 3.19 -8.93 -2.28
N LYS A 300 4.46 -9.12 -2.69
CA LYS A 300 4.77 -9.82 -3.95
C LYS A 300 4.25 -11.25 -3.94
N ILE A 301 4.36 -11.96 -2.82
CA ILE A 301 3.83 -13.33 -2.70
C ILE A 301 2.31 -13.32 -2.80
N LEU A 302 1.63 -12.36 -2.18
CA LEU A 302 0.17 -12.27 -2.22
C LEU A 302 -0.40 -11.96 -3.61
N PHE A 303 0.29 -11.14 -4.41
CA PHE A 303 -0.23 -10.59 -5.66
C PHE A 303 0.43 -11.17 -6.93
N ASN A 304 1.26 -12.22 -6.79
CA ASN A 304 1.86 -12.96 -7.91
C ASN A 304 1.02 -14.18 -8.33
#